data_AF-A0AAV6WKF6-F1
#
_entry.id   AF-A0AAV6WKF6-F1
#
_cell.length_a   1.000
_cell.length_b   1.000
_cell.length_c   1.000
_cell.angle_alpha   90.00
_cell.angle_beta   90.00
_cell.angle_gamma   90.00
#
_symmetry.space_group_name_H-M   'P 1'
#
loop_
_entity.id
_entity.type
_entity.pdbx_description
1 polymer ?
#
loop_
_entity_poly.entity_id
_entity_poly.type
_entity_poly.pdbx_seq_one_letter_code
_entity_poly.pdbx_strand_id
1 'polypeptide(L)'
;MLSFSSFLANFVATFLLLHPSQAQLNSTFYSTTCPNVSNIVTTVIQQALQSDPRIGASLIRLHFHDCFVQGCDGSILLDNNNGTIQSEKDAAPNTNSTRGFDAVDNIKIVVENACPGVVSCADILALAAESSVSLVGT
;
A
#
# COMPACT_ATOMS: atom_id res chain seq x y z
N MET A 1 19.43 -46.59 -2.80
CA MET A 1 20.22 -45.40 -3.17
C MET A 1 19.55 -44.79 -4.38
N LEU A 2 18.98 -43.58 -4.27
CA LEU A 2 18.47 -42.88 -5.45
C LEU A 2 19.68 -42.53 -6.34
N SER A 3 19.59 -42.87 -7.64
CA SER A 3 20.64 -42.57 -8.60
C SER A 3 20.79 -41.05 -8.74
N PHE A 4 22.02 -40.58 -8.97
CA PHE A 4 22.30 -39.18 -9.30
C PHE A 4 21.40 -38.67 -10.44
N SER A 5 21.10 -39.53 -11.41
CA SER A 5 20.18 -39.24 -12.52
C SER A 5 18.74 -38.99 -12.06
N SER A 6 18.26 -39.69 -11.03
CA SER A 6 16.93 -39.49 -10.46
C SER A 6 16.83 -38.17 -9.70
N PHE A 7 17.89 -37.75 -9.01
CA PHE A 7 17.94 -36.43 -8.36
C PHE A 7 17.95 -35.29 -9.39
N LEU A 8 18.75 -35.42 -10.45
CA LEU A 8 18.83 -34.41 -11.51
C LEU A 8 17.48 -34.27 -12.24
N ALA A 9 16.80 -35.38 -12.55
CA ALA A 9 15.49 -35.36 -13.19
C ALA A 9 14.41 -34.67 -12.33
N ASN A 10 14.39 -34.94 -11.02
CA ASN A 10 13.47 -34.27 -10.10
C ASN A 10 13.78 -32.77 -9.95
N PHE A 11 15.07 -32.38 -9.89
CA PHE A 11 15.46 -30.98 -9.81
C PHE A 11 15.04 -30.19 -11.06
N VAL A 12 15.27 -30.74 -12.26
CA VAL A 12 14.84 -30.14 -13.53
C VAL A 12 13.31 -30.05 -13.60
N ALA A 13 12.58 -31.11 -13.20
CA ALA A 13 11.13 -31.09 -13.16
C ALA A 13 10.57 -30.01 -12.21
N THR A 14 11.22 -29.80 -11.06
CA THR A 14 10.81 -28.78 -10.09
C THR A 14 11.06 -27.36 -10.62
N PHE A 15 12.18 -27.15 -11.32
CA PHE A 15 12.51 -25.87 -11.95
C PHE A 15 11.55 -25.49 -13.08
N LEU A 16 11.03 -26.48 -13.83
CA LEU A 16 10.04 -26.27 -14.89
C LEU A 16 8.64 -25.88 -14.37
N LEU A 17 8.38 -26.07 -13.07
CA LEU A 17 7.13 -25.62 -12.42
C LEU A 17 7.24 -24.19 -11.87
N LEU A 18 8.44 -23.63 -11.79
CA LEU A 18 8.67 -22.24 -11.36
C LEU A 18 8.35 -21.29 -12.53
N HIS A 19 7.13 -20.75 -12.53
CA HIS A 19 6.78 -19.65 -13.42
C HIS A 19 7.27 -18.33 -12.82
N PRO A 20 7.95 -17.46 -13.60
CA PRO A 20 8.23 -16.11 -13.13
C PRO A 20 6.90 -15.38 -12.88
N SER A 21 6.70 -14.87 -11.67
CA SER A 21 5.55 -14.01 -11.37
C SER A 21 5.72 -12.68 -12.09
N GLN A 22 4.76 -12.32 -12.95
CA GLN A 22 4.68 -10.98 -13.55
C GLN A 22 4.11 -9.99 -12.53
N ALA A 23 4.92 -9.57 -11.56
CA ALA A 23 4.55 -8.63 -10.50
C ALA A 23 4.80 -7.16 -10.89
N GLN A 24 4.58 -6.82 -12.16
CA GLN A 24 4.85 -5.48 -12.68
C GLN A 24 3.70 -4.53 -12.32
N LEU A 25 4.03 -3.37 -11.77
CA LEU A 25 3.08 -2.29 -11.54
C LEU A 25 2.64 -1.67 -12.87
N ASN A 26 1.40 -1.19 -12.93
CA ASN A 26 0.85 -0.51 -14.10
C ASN A 26 -0.09 0.62 -13.65
N SER A 27 0.07 1.82 -14.22
CA SER A 27 -0.77 2.98 -13.93
C SER A 27 -2.25 2.75 -14.27
N THR A 28 -2.57 1.79 -15.14
CA THR A 28 -3.94 1.44 -15.51
C THR A 28 -4.48 0.20 -14.77
N PHE A 29 -3.83 -0.26 -13.69
CA PHE A 29 -4.23 -1.48 -12.98
C PHE A 29 -5.71 -1.49 -12.56
N TYR A 30 -6.24 -0.34 -12.12
CA TYR A 30 -7.64 -0.19 -11.69
C TYR A 30 -8.59 0.36 -12.76
N SER A 31 -8.16 0.53 -14.01
CA SER A 31 -8.98 1.20 -15.05
C SER A 31 -10.31 0.49 -15.34
N THR A 32 -10.37 -0.82 -15.16
CA THR A 32 -11.59 -1.63 -15.37
C THR A 32 -12.33 -1.90 -14.07
N THR A 33 -11.62 -2.09 -12.96
CA THR A 33 -12.19 -2.58 -11.69
C THR A 33 -12.58 -1.47 -10.72
N CYS A 34 -11.87 -0.33 -10.74
CA CYS A 34 -12.20 0.85 -9.96
C CYS A 34 -11.79 2.14 -10.71
N PRO A 35 -12.45 2.48 -11.84
CA PRO A 35 -12.01 3.53 -12.77
C PRO A 35 -11.88 4.92 -12.13
N ASN A 36 -12.62 5.20 -11.06
CA ASN A 36 -12.65 6.51 -10.41
C ASN A 36 -11.74 6.61 -9.17
N VAL A 37 -10.90 5.61 -8.88
CA VAL A 37 -10.13 5.55 -7.63
C VAL A 37 -9.27 6.79 -7.39
N SER A 38 -8.54 7.29 -8.39
CA SER A 38 -7.69 8.48 -8.25
C SER A 38 -8.51 9.74 -7.94
N ASN A 39 -9.68 9.91 -8.56
CA ASN A 39 -10.59 11.02 -8.28
C ASN A 39 -11.20 10.94 -6.88
N ILE A 40 -11.58 9.74 -6.43
CA ILE A 40 -12.10 9.50 -5.08
C ILE A 40 -11.04 9.88 -4.04
N VAL A 41 -9.82 9.35 -4.17
CA VAL A 41 -8.70 9.63 -3.27
C VAL A 41 -8.42 11.14 -3.22
N THR A 42 -8.29 11.78 -4.37
CA THR A 42 -8.01 13.23 -4.47
C THR A 42 -9.09 14.06 -3.77
N THR A 43 -10.37 13.72 -3.98
CA THR A 43 -11.50 14.45 -3.38
C THR A 43 -11.48 14.36 -1.85
N VAL A 44 -11.24 13.17 -1.29
CA VAL A 44 -11.17 12.97 0.16
C VAL A 44 -10.00 13.75 0.77
N ILE A 45 -8.84 13.77 0.10
CA ILE A 45 -7.68 14.54 0.58
C ILE A 45 -7.94 16.05 0.51
N GLN A 46 -8.55 16.52 -0.57
CA GLN A 46 -8.93 17.92 -0.72
C GLN A 46 -9.88 18.38 0.40
N GLN A 47 -10.80 17.51 0.83
CA GLN A 47 -11.66 17.78 1.98
C GLN A 47 -10.86 17.80 3.29
N ALA A 48 -9.99 16.81 3.51
CA ALA A 48 -9.15 16.73 4.71
C ALA A 48 -8.24 17.97 4.87
N LEU A 49 -7.73 18.51 3.76
CA LEU A 49 -6.90 19.73 3.73
C LEU A 49 -7.64 20.97 4.27
N GLN A 50 -8.98 21.02 4.20
CA GLN A 50 -9.76 22.15 4.73
C GLN A 50 -9.70 22.21 6.25
N SER A 51 -9.65 21.05 6.91
CA SER A 51 -9.53 20.94 8.37
C SER A 51 -8.08 20.86 8.86
N ASP A 52 -7.19 20.29 8.04
CA ASP A 52 -5.79 20.08 8.39
C ASP A 52 -4.88 20.37 7.18
N PRO A 53 -4.33 21.59 7.08
CA PRO A 53 -3.42 21.96 6.00
C PRO A 53 -2.14 21.11 5.93
N ARG A 54 -1.79 20.37 7.00
CA ARG A 54 -0.60 19.52 7.07
C ARG A 54 -0.88 18.07 6.66
N ILE A 55 -2.13 17.70 6.35
CA ILE A 55 -2.46 16.30 6.05
C ILE A 55 -1.71 15.80 4.81
N GLY A 56 -1.56 16.62 3.77
CA GLY A 56 -0.82 16.23 2.56
C GLY A 56 0.64 15.85 2.84
N ALA A 57 1.33 16.65 3.65
CA ALA A 57 2.69 16.35 4.10
C ALA A 57 2.76 15.08 4.97
N SER A 58 1.68 14.76 5.68
CA SER A 58 1.60 13.56 6.52
C SER A 58 1.42 12.29 5.68
N LEU A 59 0.57 12.36 4.65
CA LEU A 59 0.27 11.24 3.76
C LEU A 59 1.46 10.84 2.88
N ILE A 60 2.17 11.80 2.29
CA ILE A 60 3.40 11.49 1.53
C ILE A 60 4.46 10.86 2.45
N ARG A 61 4.55 11.32 3.70
CA ARG A 61 5.46 10.74 4.69
C ARG A 61 5.05 9.31 5.04
N LEU A 62 3.75 9.02 5.20
CA LEU A 62 3.29 7.65 5.44
C LEU A 62 3.69 6.70 4.30
N HIS A 63 3.48 7.10 3.04
CA HIS A 63 3.90 6.29 1.91
C HIS A 63 5.43 6.07 1.89
N PHE A 64 6.22 7.10 2.18
CA PHE A 64 7.67 6.95 2.31
C PHE A 64 8.07 5.96 3.40
N HIS A 65 7.47 6.05 4.59
CA HIS A 65 7.79 5.16 5.71
C HIS A 65 7.35 3.71 5.46
N ASP A 66 6.22 3.49 4.77
CA ASP A 66 5.79 2.18 4.29
C ASP A 66 6.87 1.58 3.36
N CYS A 67 7.17 2.28 2.27
CA CYS A 67 8.12 1.80 1.26
C CYS A 67 9.54 1.53 1.79
N PHE A 68 9.96 2.21 2.87
CA PHE A 68 11.30 2.05 3.44
C PHE A 68 11.43 0.84 4.37
N VAL A 69 10.33 0.26 4.82
CA VAL A 69 10.32 -0.94 5.68
C VAL A 69 9.71 -2.08 4.89
N GLN A 70 10.56 -2.96 4.37
CA GLN A 70 10.15 -4.18 3.62
C GLN A 70 9.36 -3.94 2.30
N GLY A 71 9.05 -2.69 1.95
CA GLY A 71 8.47 -2.31 0.66
C GLY A 71 7.12 -1.63 0.81
N CYS A 72 6.52 -1.19 -0.30
CA CYS A 72 5.24 -0.49 -0.28
C CYS A 72 4.09 -1.51 -0.19
N ASP A 73 3.84 -2.06 0.99
CA ASP A 73 2.91 -3.17 1.21
C ASP A 73 1.76 -2.83 2.16
N GLY A 74 1.71 -1.61 2.70
CA GLY A 74 0.71 -1.15 3.66
C GLY A 74 0.93 -1.67 5.08
N SER A 75 2.07 -2.30 5.37
CA SER A 75 2.41 -2.83 6.71
C SER A 75 2.38 -1.75 7.79
N ILE A 76 2.77 -0.52 7.47
CA ILE A 76 2.76 0.61 8.41
C ILE A 76 1.35 0.92 8.98
N LEU A 77 0.30 0.50 8.28
CA LEU A 77 -1.09 0.77 8.65
C LEU A 77 -1.61 -0.19 9.73
N LEU A 78 -0.95 -1.35 9.91
CA LEU A 78 -1.40 -2.39 10.81
C LEU A 78 -1.22 -2.00 12.28
N ASP A 79 -2.26 -2.20 13.09
CA ASP A 79 -2.23 -1.98 14.53
C ASP A 79 -1.68 -3.18 15.30
N ASN A 80 -1.32 -2.94 16.56
CA ASN A 80 -0.93 -4.00 17.49
C ASN A 80 -2.07 -5.01 17.65
N ASN A 81 -1.71 -6.29 17.72
CA ASN A 81 -2.68 -7.36 18.00
C ASN A 81 -2.20 -8.25 19.14
N ASN A 82 -2.67 -7.97 20.36
CA ASN A 82 -2.55 -8.83 21.56
C ASN A 82 -1.20 -9.55 21.74
N GLY A 83 -0.09 -8.90 21.38
CA GLY A 83 1.27 -9.42 21.53
C GLY A 83 1.77 -10.37 20.42
N THR A 84 1.01 -10.65 19.38
CA THR A 84 1.48 -11.43 18.21
C THR A 84 2.06 -10.55 17.11
N ILE A 85 1.55 -9.32 16.97
CA ILE A 85 2.03 -8.33 16.01
C ILE A 85 2.37 -7.06 16.78
N GLN A 86 3.61 -6.61 16.66
CA GLN A 86 4.04 -5.28 17.07
C GLN A 86 3.92 -4.34 15.88
N SER A 87 3.15 -3.27 16.02
CA SER A 87 2.91 -2.30 14.98
C SER A 87 4.16 -1.48 14.68
N GLU A 88 4.40 -1.20 13.40
CA GLU A 88 5.43 -0.26 12.97
C GLU A 88 5.13 1.17 13.44
N LYS A 89 3.87 1.49 13.79
CA LYS A 89 3.49 2.79 14.36
C LYS A 89 4.25 3.09 15.66
N ASP A 90 4.64 2.06 16.41
CA ASP A 90 5.39 2.19 17.66
C ASP A 90 6.92 2.25 17.45
N ALA A 91 7.42 2.07 16.24
CA ALA A 91 8.84 2.19 15.96
C ALA A 91 9.35 3.61 16.29
N ALA A 92 10.61 3.75 16.71
CA ALA A 92 11.20 5.03 17.08
C ALA A 92 10.98 6.18 16.06
N PRO A 93 11.08 5.97 14.72
CA PRO A 93 10.82 7.04 13.76
C PRO A 93 9.33 7.39 13.57
N ASN A 94 8.42 6.56 14.07
CA ASN A 94 6.97 6.63 13.84
C ASN A 94 6.19 7.07 15.09
N THR A 95 6.59 6.59 16.28
CA THR A 95 5.97 6.92 17.57
C THR A 95 5.86 8.44 17.75
N ASN A 96 4.65 8.92 18.01
CA ASN A 96 4.33 10.34 18.18
C ASN A 96 4.81 11.23 17.01
N SER A 97 4.92 10.66 15.81
CA SER A 97 5.56 11.31 14.66
C SER A 97 4.78 11.09 13.37
N THR A 98 4.57 9.84 12.94
CA THR A 98 3.70 9.54 11.80
C THR A 98 2.24 9.80 12.18
N ARG A 99 1.47 10.31 11.23
CA ARG A 99 0.06 10.71 11.42
C ARG A 99 -0.68 10.66 10.09
N GLY A 100 -2.00 10.78 10.14
CA GLY A 100 -2.87 10.74 8.96
C GLY A 100 -3.49 9.37 8.69
N PHE A 101 -3.36 8.42 9.64
CA PHE A 101 -4.01 7.10 9.56
C PHE A 101 -5.52 7.22 9.38
N ASP A 102 -6.20 8.09 10.15
CA ASP A 102 -7.64 8.32 10.01
C ASP A 102 -8.04 8.84 8.62
N ALA A 103 -7.16 9.60 7.95
CA ALA A 103 -7.42 10.06 6.60
C ALA A 103 -7.28 8.91 5.59
N VAL A 104 -6.31 8.01 5.79
CA VAL A 104 -6.18 6.76 5.01
C VAL A 104 -7.41 5.87 5.22
N ASP A 105 -7.90 5.74 6.46
CA ASP A 105 -9.12 4.98 6.76
C ASP A 105 -10.34 5.58 6.09
N ASN A 106 -10.50 6.91 6.11
CA ASN A 106 -11.60 7.56 5.41
C ASN A 106 -11.53 7.35 3.89
N ILE A 107 -10.34 7.49 3.30
CA ILE A 107 -10.13 7.16 1.87
C ILE A 107 -10.55 5.71 1.61
N LYS A 108 -10.07 4.77 2.43
CA LYS A 108 -10.38 3.34 2.29
C LYS A 108 -11.87 3.08 2.40
N ILE A 109 -12.58 3.70 3.34
CA ILE A 109 -14.04 3.56 3.49
C ILE A 109 -14.76 4.02 2.22
N VAL A 110 -14.42 5.20 1.69
CA VAL A 110 -15.07 5.71 0.47
C VAL A 110 -14.75 4.85 -0.74
N VAL A 111 -13.51 4.36 -0.87
CA VAL A 111 -13.09 3.45 -1.94
C VAL A 111 -13.80 2.11 -1.84
N GLU A 112 -13.90 1.50 -0.66
CA GLU A 112 -14.60 0.23 -0.46
C GLU A 112 -16.10 0.34 -0.74
N ASN A 113 -16.72 1.49 -0.46
CA ASN A 113 -18.11 1.74 -0.84
C ASN A 113 -18.29 1.80 -2.37
N ALA A 114 -17.27 2.23 -3.11
CA ALA A 114 -17.31 2.36 -4.56
C ALA A 114 -16.89 1.07 -5.29
N CYS A 115 -15.89 0.36 -4.78
CA CYS A 115 -15.30 -0.83 -5.39
C CYS A 115 -14.81 -1.82 -4.30
N PRO A 116 -15.73 -2.61 -3.70
CA PRO A 116 -15.43 -3.46 -2.55
C PRO A 116 -14.34 -4.50 -2.82
N GLY A 117 -13.34 -4.56 -1.96
CA GLY A 117 -12.28 -5.56 -2.00
C GLY A 117 -11.33 -5.46 -3.20
N VAL A 118 -11.33 -4.34 -3.92
CA VAL A 118 -10.54 -4.16 -5.15
C VAL A 118 -9.21 -3.48 -4.88
N VAL A 119 -9.22 -2.31 -4.24
CA VAL A 119 -8.03 -1.44 -4.14
C VAL A 119 -7.23 -1.75 -2.89
N SER A 120 -5.94 -2.02 -3.03
CA SER A 120 -5.06 -2.31 -1.91
C SER A 120 -4.79 -1.08 -1.02
N CYS A 121 -4.48 -1.30 0.26
CA CYS A 121 -4.09 -0.20 1.15
C CYS A 121 -2.73 0.42 0.76
N ALA A 122 -1.81 -0.38 0.22
CA ALA A 122 -0.55 0.09 -0.34
C ALA A 122 -0.77 1.10 -1.49
N ASP A 123 -1.69 0.78 -2.42
CA ASP A 123 -2.01 1.70 -3.52
C ASP A 123 -2.76 2.94 -3.04
N ILE A 124 -3.55 2.85 -1.97
CA ILE A 124 -4.13 4.04 -1.34
C ILE A 124 -3.04 4.97 -0.80
N LEU A 125 -1.97 4.44 -0.18
CA LEU A 125 -0.84 5.27 0.25
C LEU A 125 -0.14 5.93 -0.94
N ALA A 126 0.09 5.20 -2.02
CA ALA A 126 0.72 5.72 -3.23
C ALA A 126 -0.12 6.83 -3.90
N LEU A 127 -1.41 6.56 -4.13
CA LEU A 127 -2.36 7.53 -4.70
C LEU A 127 -2.50 8.76 -3.79
N ALA A 128 -2.56 8.55 -2.47
CA ALA A 128 -2.68 9.64 -1.51
C ALA A 128 -1.44 10.53 -1.49
N ALA A 129 -0.25 9.94 -1.58
CA ALA A 129 1.00 10.69 -1.70
C ALA A 129 1.03 11.54 -2.98
N GLU A 130 0.67 10.95 -4.13
CA GLU A 130 0.59 11.66 -5.41
C GLU A 130 -0.39 12.84 -5.36
N SER A 131 -1.63 12.58 -4.96
CA SER A 131 -2.67 13.60 -4.83
C SER A 131 -2.27 14.71 -3.85
N SER A 132 -1.61 14.36 -2.74
CA SER A 132 -1.15 15.33 -1.75
C SER A 132 -0.12 16.31 -2.32
N VAL A 133 0.81 15.83 -3.15
CA VAL A 133 1.79 16.70 -3.82
C VAL A 133 1.11 17.57 -4.87
N SER A 134 0.23 16.97 -5.68
CA SER A 134 -0.50 17.67 -6.73
C SER A 134 -1.33 18.85 -6.19
N LEU A 135 -2.02 18.65 -5.07
CA LEU A 135 -2.90 19.66 -4.45
C LEU A 135 -2.16 20.81 -3.76
N VAL A 136 -0.88 20.65 -3.39
CA VAL A 136 -0.08 21.70 -2.72
C VAL A 136 0.74 22.51 -3.74
N GLY A 137 0.89 22.01 -4.96
CA GLY A 137 1.64 22.66 -6.04
C GLY A 137 0.88 23.70 -6.86
N THR A 138 -0.38 23.96 -6.55
CA THR A 138 -1.28 24.88 -7.28
C THR A 138 -1.82 25.97 -6.36
#